data_AF-A0A7C9DDQ4-F1
#
_entry.id   AF-A0A7C9DDQ4-F1
#
_cell.length_a   1.000
_cell.length_b   1.000
_cell.length_c   1.000
_cell.angle_alpha   90.00
_cell.angle_beta   90.00
_cell.angle_gamma   90.00
#
_symmetry.space_group_name_H-M   'P 1'
#
loop_
_entity.id
_entity.type
_entity.pdbx_description
1 polymer ?
#
loop_
_entity_poly.entity_id
_entity_poly.type
_entity_poly.pdbx_seq_one_letter_code
_entity_poly.pdbx_strand_id
1 'polypeptide(L)'
;MDLIEWRYMYPLLEEAGVDAWAIDILGWGFSGLESRPSCDVASKRNHLYQVSKLVLIDASVYAEGTGEMSKLPRAFAYAGVALLKSVPLRYYVINLAFKNLSFDVSVDWMKIGRLHCLYPWWEDATVNFMMNGGYNVIPLIKQVKQQTLIIWGEDDQIIRYKLAFRLHGELQDATLRTIPECGHLPHVERPRSVADLIIQFAQKASVQFSAV
;
A
#
# COMPACT_ATOMS: atom_id res chain seq x y z
N MET A 1 0.03 4.81 4.98
CA MET A 1 -1.06 5.10 4.04
C MET A 1 -2.20 5.62 4.89
N ASP A 2 -2.70 6.83 4.60
CA ASP A 2 -3.74 7.45 5.40
C ASP A 2 -5.11 7.08 4.83
N LEU A 3 -6.08 6.73 5.68
CA LEU A 3 -7.46 6.36 5.26
C LEU A 3 -8.13 7.41 4.36
N ILE A 4 -7.67 8.65 4.50
CA ILE A 4 -8.09 9.81 3.72
C ILE A 4 -7.89 9.60 2.21
N GLU A 5 -6.88 8.85 1.77
CA GLU A 5 -6.63 8.57 0.36
C GLU A 5 -7.79 7.82 -0.30
N TRP A 6 -8.50 7.00 0.47
CA TRP A 6 -9.56 6.15 -0.06
C TRP A 6 -10.93 6.84 -0.16
N ARG A 7 -11.06 8.10 0.31
CA ARG A 7 -12.32 8.86 0.31
C ARG A 7 -12.97 9.02 -1.07
N TYR A 8 -12.19 8.89 -2.14
CA TYR A 8 -12.69 8.96 -3.53
C TYR A 8 -13.19 7.63 -4.05
N MET A 9 -12.69 6.51 -3.51
CA MET A 9 -12.98 5.18 -4.01
C MET A 9 -14.05 4.47 -3.18
N TYR A 10 -14.07 4.66 -1.84
CA TYR A 10 -15.06 4.05 -0.96
C TYR A 10 -16.51 4.30 -1.40
N PRO A 11 -16.93 5.55 -1.70
CA PRO A 11 -18.30 5.82 -2.14
C PRO A 11 -18.68 5.07 -3.42
N LEU A 12 -17.73 4.88 -4.35
CA LEU A 12 -17.97 4.17 -5.60
C LEU A 12 -18.17 2.66 -5.38
N LEU A 13 -17.51 2.08 -4.40
CA LEU A 13 -17.73 0.69 -4.00
C LEU A 13 -19.11 0.53 -3.33
N GLU A 14 -19.47 1.46 -2.46
CA GLU A 14 -20.78 1.49 -1.79
C GLU A 14 -21.94 1.65 -2.79
N GLU A 15 -21.81 2.56 -3.75
CA GLU A 15 -22.77 2.75 -4.86
C GLU A 15 -22.96 1.47 -5.69
N ALA A 16 -21.92 0.65 -5.81
CA ALA A 16 -21.95 -0.64 -6.50
C ALA A 16 -22.47 -1.80 -5.61
N GLY A 17 -22.92 -1.51 -4.39
CA GLY A 17 -23.43 -2.50 -3.44
C GLY A 17 -22.34 -3.41 -2.85
N VAL A 18 -21.07 -2.97 -2.85
CA VAL A 18 -19.96 -3.71 -2.26
C VAL A 18 -19.78 -3.27 -0.80
N ASP A 19 -19.96 -4.21 0.13
CA ASP A 19 -19.64 -4.00 1.54
C ASP A 19 -18.11 -3.86 1.72
N ALA A 20 -17.64 -2.61 1.76
CA ALA A 20 -16.22 -2.28 1.88
C ALA A 20 -15.85 -1.85 3.30
N TRP A 21 -14.77 -2.41 3.85
CA TRP A 21 -14.32 -2.14 5.20
C TRP A 21 -12.85 -1.72 5.21
N ALA A 22 -12.55 -0.64 5.94
CA ALA A 22 -11.18 -0.27 6.24
C ALA A 22 -10.74 -0.94 7.55
N ILE A 23 -9.98 -2.03 7.45
CA ILE A 23 -9.59 -2.82 8.63
C ILE A 23 -8.34 -2.21 9.25
N ASP A 24 -8.48 -1.72 10.48
CA ASP A 24 -7.35 -1.45 11.36
C ASP A 24 -6.89 -2.78 11.97
N ILE A 25 -5.79 -3.33 11.47
CA ILE A 25 -5.29 -4.63 11.91
C ILE A 25 -4.86 -4.48 13.37
N LEU A 26 -5.51 -5.20 14.28
CA LEU A 26 -5.30 -5.07 15.73
C LEU A 26 -3.80 -5.19 16.08
N GLY A 27 -3.19 -4.13 16.59
CA GLY A 27 -1.74 -4.04 16.89
C GLY A 27 -0.86 -3.56 15.72
N TRP A 28 -1.46 -3.11 14.64
CA TRP A 28 -0.88 -2.42 13.49
C TRP A 28 -1.75 -1.18 13.22
N GLY A 29 -1.29 0.00 13.62
CA GLY A 29 -2.07 1.23 13.49
C GLY A 29 -2.69 1.71 14.81
N PHE A 30 -3.80 2.45 14.71
CA PHE A 30 -4.32 3.35 15.75
C PHE A 30 -5.26 2.67 16.75
N SER A 31 -5.34 1.33 16.81
CA SER A 31 -6.29 0.67 17.71
C SER A 31 -5.78 0.67 19.15
N GLY A 32 -6.55 1.30 20.05
CA GLY A 32 -6.36 1.16 21.50
C GLY A 32 -6.47 -0.30 21.92
N LEU A 33 -5.32 -0.91 22.24
CA LEU A 33 -5.22 -2.32 22.63
C LEU A 33 -5.63 -2.57 24.09
N GLU A 34 -5.77 -1.50 24.88
CA GLU A 34 -5.94 -1.56 26.34
C GLU A 34 -7.23 -2.27 26.78
N SER A 35 -8.28 -2.25 25.94
CA SER A 35 -9.59 -2.82 26.28
C SER A 35 -10.02 -4.02 25.43
N ARG A 36 -9.11 -4.61 24.64
CA ARG A 36 -9.46 -5.70 23.70
C ARG A 36 -8.85 -7.06 24.09
N PRO A 37 -9.50 -8.19 23.76
CA PRO A 37 -8.92 -9.51 23.96
C PRO A 37 -7.55 -9.64 23.28
N SER A 38 -6.62 -10.35 23.91
CA SER A 38 -5.30 -10.61 23.33
C SER A 38 -5.44 -11.34 21.98
N CYS A 39 -5.07 -10.67 20.89
CA CYS A 39 -5.01 -11.28 19.55
C CYS A 39 -3.55 -11.62 19.23
N ASP A 40 -3.22 -12.92 19.22
CA ASP A 40 -1.89 -13.40 18.91
C ASP A 40 -1.59 -13.37 17.39
N VAL A 41 -0.33 -13.59 17.04
CA VAL A 41 0.12 -13.59 15.63
C VAL A 41 -0.58 -14.69 14.82
N ALA A 42 -0.85 -15.84 15.44
CA ALA A 42 -1.51 -16.96 14.78
C ALA A 42 -2.95 -16.63 14.38
N SER A 43 -3.70 -15.98 15.26
CA SER A 43 -5.09 -15.57 15.01
C SER A 43 -5.18 -14.57 13.86
N LYS A 44 -4.26 -13.58 13.82
CA LYS A 44 -4.18 -12.62 12.70
C LYS A 44 -3.90 -13.32 11.38
N ARG A 45 -2.95 -14.26 11.36
CA ARG A 45 -2.63 -15.06 10.17
C ARG A 45 -3.82 -15.88 9.70
N ASN A 46 -4.54 -16.54 10.60
CA ASN A 46 -5.74 -17.30 10.24
C ASN A 46 -6.79 -16.45 9.53
N HIS A 47 -7.01 -15.22 9.99
CA HIS A 47 -7.95 -14.32 9.33
C HIS A 47 -7.44 -13.88 7.94
N LEU A 48 -6.14 -13.58 7.82
CA LEU A 48 -5.53 -13.25 6.53
C LEU A 48 -5.58 -14.42 5.53
N TYR A 49 -5.54 -15.68 6.00
CA TYR A 49 -5.72 -16.85 5.14
C TYR A 49 -7.15 -17.02 4.61
N GLN A 50 -8.14 -16.33 5.18
CA GLN A 50 -9.51 -16.35 4.67
C GLN A 50 -9.71 -15.42 3.46
N VAL A 51 -8.72 -14.59 3.13
CA VAL A 51 -8.73 -13.76 1.93
C VAL A 51 -8.70 -14.67 0.70
N SER A 52 -9.79 -14.65 -0.08
CA SER A 52 -9.95 -15.46 -1.29
C SER A 52 -9.35 -14.80 -2.53
N LYS A 53 -9.38 -13.47 -2.59
CA LYS A 53 -8.91 -12.65 -3.70
C LYS A 53 -8.11 -11.46 -3.19
N LEU A 54 -7.07 -11.08 -3.92
CA LEU A 54 -6.16 -10.01 -3.55
C LEU A 54 -6.17 -8.92 -4.64
N VAL A 55 -6.19 -7.66 -4.24
CA VAL A 55 -5.95 -6.53 -5.15
C VAL A 55 -4.68 -5.81 -4.69
N LEU A 56 -3.72 -5.66 -5.58
CA LEU A 56 -2.45 -4.96 -5.35
C LEU A 56 -2.43 -3.71 -6.23
N ILE A 57 -2.32 -2.53 -5.62
CA ILE A 57 -2.23 -1.24 -6.31
C ILE A 57 -0.81 -0.70 -6.10
N ASP A 58 -0.08 -0.46 -7.19
CA ASP A 58 1.29 0.08 -7.23
C ASP A 58 2.20 -0.50 -6.12
N ALA A 59 2.21 -1.83 -6.05
CA ALA A 59 2.73 -2.53 -4.88
C ALA A 59 4.26 -2.51 -4.79
N SER A 60 4.80 -1.96 -3.69
CA SER A 60 6.25 -1.92 -3.39
C SER A 60 6.81 -3.23 -2.82
N VAL A 61 6.63 -4.34 -3.55
CA VAL A 61 6.99 -5.69 -3.06
C VAL A 61 8.48 -6.05 -3.25
N TYR A 62 9.22 -5.24 -4.02
CA TYR A 62 10.65 -5.47 -4.31
C TYR A 62 11.60 -4.61 -3.46
N ALA A 63 11.11 -4.02 -2.37
CA ALA A 63 11.98 -3.37 -1.39
C ALA A 63 12.78 -4.44 -0.62
N GLU A 64 14.11 -4.32 -0.63
CA GLU A 64 15.04 -5.26 0.03
C GLU A 64 15.33 -4.87 1.49
N GLY A 65 14.35 -4.29 2.19
CA GLY A 65 14.54 -3.76 3.52
C GLY A 65 15.53 -2.59 3.57
N THR A 66 16.16 -2.38 4.72
CA THR A 66 17.12 -1.27 4.92
C THR A 66 18.59 -1.67 4.78
N GLY A 67 18.88 -2.96 4.56
CA GLY A 67 20.24 -3.45 4.29
C GLY A 67 21.26 -2.95 5.32
N GLU A 68 22.40 -2.44 4.84
CA GLU A 68 23.47 -1.87 5.69
C GLU A 68 23.04 -0.61 6.47
N MET A 69 21.93 0.06 6.10
CA MET A 69 21.41 1.19 6.89
C MET A 69 20.93 0.77 8.27
N SER A 70 20.59 -0.51 8.47
CA SER A 70 20.29 -1.07 9.79
C SER A 70 21.47 -1.04 10.77
N LYS A 71 22.70 -0.89 10.26
CA LYS A 71 23.94 -0.82 11.06
C LYS A 71 24.37 0.61 11.37
N LEU A 72 23.68 1.62 10.84
CA LEU A 72 24.02 3.02 11.09
C LEU A 72 23.80 3.39 12.57
N PRO A 73 24.65 4.25 13.16
CA PRO A 73 24.38 4.78 14.49
C PRO A 73 23.00 5.44 14.54
N ARG A 74 22.27 5.21 15.63
CA ARG A 74 20.87 5.64 15.78
C ARG A 74 20.65 7.13 15.50
N ALA A 75 21.62 7.99 15.84
CA ALA A 75 21.58 9.42 15.56
C ALA A 75 21.45 9.74 14.06
N PHE A 76 22.14 9.00 13.18
CA PHE A 76 22.01 9.19 11.73
C PHE A 76 20.65 8.74 11.20
N ALA A 77 20.05 7.70 11.79
CA ALA A 77 18.69 7.31 11.45
C ALA A 77 17.68 8.39 11.83
N TYR A 78 17.80 9.00 13.02
CA TYR A 78 16.96 10.16 13.39
C TYR A 78 17.17 11.35 12.44
N ALA A 79 18.41 11.65 12.03
CA ALA A 79 18.67 12.69 11.05
C ALA A 79 18.01 12.40 9.69
N GLY A 80 18.07 11.15 9.23
CA GLY A 80 17.38 10.70 8.01
C GLY A 80 15.86 10.81 8.14
N VAL A 81 15.30 10.41 9.28
CA VAL A 81 13.86 10.54 9.57
C VAL A 81 13.42 12.01 9.61
N ALA A 82 14.23 12.92 10.16
CA ALA A 82 13.96 14.34 10.14
C ALA A 82 13.94 14.90 8.70
N LEU A 83 14.83 14.42 7.82
CA LEU A 83 14.79 14.75 6.39
C LEU A 83 13.52 14.22 5.72
N LEU A 84 13.15 12.95 5.98
CA LEU A 84 11.91 12.33 5.48
C LEU A 84 10.65 13.08 5.93
N LYS A 85 10.68 13.72 7.11
CA LYS A 85 9.60 14.55 7.64
C LYS A 85 9.52 15.94 6.99
N SER A 86 10.59 16.42 6.37
CA SER A 86 10.69 17.80 5.90
C SER A 86 9.64 18.14 4.84
N VAL A 87 9.09 19.35 4.93
CA VAL A 87 8.09 19.88 3.99
C VAL A 87 8.61 19.88 2.54
N PRO A 88 9.85 20.31 2.24
CA PRO A 88 10.35 20.30 0.86
C PRO A 88 10.40 18.90 0.26
N LEU A 89 10.90 17.91 1.01
CA LEU A 89 10.97 16.53 0.50
C LEU A 89 9.57 15.94 0.32
N ARG A 90 8.66 16.16 1.27
CA ARG A 90 7.26 15.69 1.14
C ARG A 90 6.56 16.32 -0.05
N TYR A 91 6.77 17.62 -0.29
CA TYR A 91 6.24 18.31 -1.45
C TYR A 91 6.79 17.72 -2.75
N TYR A 92 8.11 17.51 -2.82
CA TYR A 92 8.76 16.90 -3.98
C TYR A 92 8.20 15.49 -4.27
N VAL A 93 8.10 14.64 -3.24
CA VAL A 93 7.57 13.27 -3.39
C VAL A 93 6.11 13.27 -3.87
N ILE A 94 5.27 14.19 -3.40
CA ILE A 94 3.89 14.31 -3.92
C ILE A 94 3.87 14.65 -5.41
N ASN A 95 4.75 15.54 -5.88
CA ASN A 95 4.82 15.86 -7.30
C ASN A 95 5.39 14.71 -8.16
N LEU A 96 6.14 13.78 -7.57
CA LEU A 96 6.52 12.53 -8.22
C LEU A 96 5.41 11.47 -8.19
N ALA A 97 4.63 11.43 -7.11
CA ALA A 97 3.60 10.41 -6.90
C ALA A 97 2.38 10.61 -7.80
N PHE A 98 2.10 11.83 -8.25
CA PHE A 98 0.97 12.14 -9.12
C PHE A 98 1.44 12.53 -10.52
N LYS A 99 0.64 12.25 -11.55
CA LYS A 99 1.01 12.63 -12.92
C LYS A 99 1.05 14.15 -13.11
N ASN A 100 0.00 14.85 -12.69
CA ASN A 100 -0.14 16.30 -12.85
C ASN A 100 -1.01 16.89 -11.74
N LEU A 101 -0.40 17.67 -10.85
CA LEU A 101 -1.12 18.45 -9.84
C LEU A 101 -0.86 19.94 -10.04
N SER A 102 -1.87 20.77 -9.79
CA SER A 102 -1.65 22.20 -9.57
C SER A 102 -0.92 22.41 -8.24
N PHE A 103 -0.31 23.59 -8.08
CA PHE A 103 0.42 23.95 -6.86
C PHE A 103 -0.43 23.83 -5.58
N ASP A 104 -1.65 24.39 -5.58
CA ASP A 104 -2.49 24.36 -4.38
C ASP A 104 -2.88 22.93 -3.99
N VAL A 105 -3.19 22.10 -4.99
CA VAL A 105 -3.56 20.70 -4.78
C VAL A 105 -2.36 19.88 -4.30
N SER A 106 -1.16 20.14 -4.82
CA SER A 106 0.05 19.44 -4.36
C SER A 106 0.43 19.83 -2.94
N VAL A 107 0.20 21.09 -2.53
CA VAL A 107 0.35 21.52 -1.13
C VAL A 107 -0.62 20.77 -0.21
N ASP A 108 -1.88 20.61 -0.62
CA ASP A 108 -2.87 19.89 0.19
C ASP A 108 -2.56 18.39 0.30
N TRP A 109 -2.16 17.75 -0.79
CA TRP A 109 -1.69 16.37 -0.76
C TRP A 109 -0.41 16.20 0.07
N MET A 110 0.48 17.20 0.08
CA MET A 110 1.67 17.20 0.93
C MET A 110 1.31 17.34 2.41
N LYS A 111 0.25 18.06 2.76
CA LYS A 111 -0.29 18.07 4.14
C LYS A 111 -0.84 16.70 4.50
N ILE A 112 -1.69 16.11 3.66
CA ILE A 112 -2.31 14.79 3.88
C ILE A 112 -1.22 13.72 4.02
N GLY A 113 -0.33 13.59 3.04
CA GLY A 113 0.75 12.61 3.01
C GLY A 113 1.85 12.83 4.05
N ARG A 114 1.76 13.86 4.89
CA ARG A 114 2.65 14.10 6.04
C ARG A 114 1.94 13.91 7.39
N LEU A 115 0.63 13.69 7.43
CA LEU A 115 -0.13 13.59 8.68
C LEU A 115 0.49 12.55 9.63
N HIS A 116 0.84 11.38 9.11
CA HIS A 116 1.51 10.34 9.88
C HIS A 116 2.85 10.78 10.51
N CYS A 117 3.58 11.74 9.93
CA CYS A 117 4.85 12.26 10.47
C CYS A 117 4.67 13.21 11.66
N LEU A 118 3.45 13.69 11.90
CA LEU A 118 3.15 14.63 12.98
C LEU A 118 2.85 13.91 14.31
N TYR A 119 2.74 12.58 14.30
CA TYR A 119 2.52 11.81 15.51
C TYR A 119 3.80 11.70 16.36
N PRO A 120 3.70 11.83 17.70
CA PRO A 120 4.87 11.83 18.59
C PRO A 120 5.78 10.59 18.46
N TRP A 121 5.19 9.43 18.15
CA TRP A 121 5.90 8.16 18.07
C TRP A 121 6.43 7.83 16.67
N TRP A 122 6.09 8.62 15.64
CA TRP A 122 6.40 8.26 14.25
C TRP A 122 7.91 8.16 13.98
N GLU A 123 8.68 9.06 14.59
CA GLU A 123 10.13 9.09 14.40
C GLU A 123 10.77 7.84 15.00
N ASP A 124 10.42 7.51 16.25
CA ASP A 124 10.89 6.31 16.93
C ASP A 124 10.47 5.03 16.22
N ALA A 125 9.22 4.95 15.75
CA ALA A 125 8.72 3.80 14.99
C ALA A 125 9.51 3.61 13.69
N THR A 126 9.79 4.70 12.97
CA THR A 126 10.54 4.67 11.71
C THR A 126 12.00 4.30 11.94
N VAL A 127 12.65 4.87 12.94
CA VAL A 127 14.03 4.50 13.32
C VAL A 127 14.08 3.02 13.71
N ASN A 128 13.15 2.54 14.54
CA ASN A 128 13.09 1.13 14.91
C ASN A 128 12.87 0.22 13.70
N PHE A 129 11.99 0.60 12.76
CA PHE A 129 11.81 -0.13 11.51
C PHE A 129 13.12 -0.22 10.71
N MET A 130 13.84 0.91 10.56
CA MET A 130 15.12 0.94 9.85
C MET A 130 16.19 0.09 10.52
N MET A 131 16.28 0.14 11.85
CA MET A 131 17.26 -0.62 12.64
C MET A 131 16.99 -2.11 12.64
N ASN A 132 15.73 -2.54 12.53
CA ASN A 132 15.35 -3.96 12.45
C ASN A 132 15.45 -4.54 11.03
N GLY A 133 16.03 -3.80 10.07
CA GLY A 133 16.21 -4.29 8.70
C GLY A 133 15.01 -4.09 7.77
N GLY A 134 13.91 -3.55 8.28
CA GLY A 134 12.66 -3.37 7.54
C GLY A 134 11.97 -4.69 7.16
N TYR A 135 11.20 -4.66 6.06
CA TYR A 135 10.57 -5.86 5.48
C TYR A 135 11.25 -6.26 4.19
N ASN A 136 11.46 -7.57 4.01
CA ASN A 136 11.81 -8.16 2.72
C ASN A 136 10.81 -9.29 2.41
N VAL A 137 9.87 -9.00 1.51
CA VAL A 137 8.80 -9.92 1.13
C VAL A 137 9.07 -10.63 -0.19
N ILE A 138 10.19 -10.35 -0.86
CA ILE A 138 10.53 -10.93 -2.17
C ILE A 138 10.50 -12.47 -2.14
N PRO A 139 11.06 -13.16 -1.11
CA PRO A 139 11.00 -14.62 -1.04
C PRO A 139 9.59 -15.19 -0.87
N LEU A 140 8.63 -14.35 -0.48
CA LEU A 140 7.25 -14.73 -0.19
C LEU A 140 6.31 -14.50 -1.38
N ILE A 141 6.71 -13.74 -2.42
CA ILE A 141 5.85 -13.40 -3.57
C ILE A 141 5.28 -14.67 -4.21
N LYS A 142 6.14 -15.65 -4.47
CA LYS A 142 5.74 -16.94 -5.08
C LYS A 142 4.86 -17.80 -4.17
N GLN A 143 4.72 -17.46 -2.89
CA GLN A 143 3.88 -18.19 -1.95
C GLN A 143 2.43 -17.72 -1.96
N VAL A 144 2.13 -16.57 -2.57
CA VAL A 144 0.75 -16.09 -2.75
C VAL A 144 -0.02 -17.09 -3.61
N LYS A 145 -1.18 -17.53 -3.10
CA LYS A 145 -2.06 -18.52 -3.76
C LYS A 145 -3.39 -17.92 -4.20
N GLN A 146 -3.75 -16.77 -3.64
CA GLN A 146 -4.95 -16.04 -3.95
C GLN A 146 -4.92 -15.58 -5.40
N GLN A 147 -6.08 -15.64 -6.05
CA GLN A 147 -6.28 -14.93 -7.29
C GLN A 147 -6.02 -13.46 -7.05
N THR A 148 -5.14 -12.86 -7.85
CA THR A 148 -4.62 -11.52 -7.61
C THR A 148 -4.89 -10.60 -8.80
N LEU A 149 -5.48 -9.43 -8.54
CA LEU A 149 -5.52 -8.32 -9.50
C LEU A 149 -4.39 -7.36 -9.17
N ILE A 150 -3.54 -7.06 -10.15
CA ILE A 150 -2.52 -6.02 -10.06
C ILE A 150 -3.04 -4.81 -10.83
N ILE A 151 -3.07 -3.64 -10.20
CA ILE A 151 -3.39 -2.34 -10.80
C ILE A 151 -2.16 -1.46 -10.68
N TRP A 152 -1.78 -0.77 -11.75
CA TRP A 152 -0.58 0.07 -11.76
C TRP A 152 -0.77 1.33 -12.62
N GLY A 153 -0.30 2.49 -12.16
CA GLY A 153 -0.23 3.70 -12.97
C GLY A 153 0.93 3.67 -13.97
N GLU A 154 0.67 3.95 -15.24
CA GLU A 154 1.72 3.89 -16.29
C GLU A 154 2.82 4.95 -16.11
N ASP A 155 2.49 6.05 -15.44
CA ASP A 155 3.39 7.18 -15.18
C ASP A 155 3.91 7.21 -13.73
N ASP A 156 3.87 6.08 -13.01
CA ASP A 156 4.42 5.96 -11.66
C ASP A 156 5.94 6.26 -11.66
N GLN A 157 6.32 7.38 -11.04
CA GLN A 157 7.71 7.80 -10.84
C GLN A 157 8.29 7.41 -9.47
N ILE A 158 7.47 6.84 -8.58
CA ILE A 158 7.89 6.34 -7.26
C ILE A 158 8.38 4.90 -7.41
N ILE A 159 7.60 4.06 -8.09
CA ILE A 159 7.93 2.67 -8.34
C ILE A 159 7.89 2.40 -9.83
N ARG A 160 9.00 1.88 -10.36
CA ARG A 160 9.13 1.63 -11.79
C ARG A 160 8.02 0.69 -12.26
N TYR A 161 7.18 1.18 -13.17
CA TYR A 161 6.11 0.42 -13.83
C TYR A 161 6.53 -0.96 -14.38
N LYS A 162 7.79 -1.13 -14.81
CA LYS A 162 8.33 -2.43 -15.24
C LYS A 162 8.23 -3.54 -14.17
N LEU A 163 8.20 -3.16 -12.89
CA LEU A 163 8.02 -4.10 -11.78
C LEU A 163 6.63 -4.72 -11.75
N ALA A 164 5.61 -4.08 -12.33
CA ALA A 164 4.27 -4.63 -12.47
C ALA A 164 4.28 -5.94 -13.28
N PHE A 165 5.00 -5.95 -14.40
CA PHE A 165 5.14 -7.14 -15.26
C PHE A 165 5.95 -8.24 -14.59
N ARG A 166 7.00 -7.87 -13.83
CA ARG A 166 7.77 -8.82 -13.03
C ARG A 166 6.87 -9.49 -11.99
N LEU A 167 6.09 -8.70 -11.26
CA LEU A 167 5.17 -9.20 -10.23
C LEU A 167 4.11 -10.12 -10.84
N HIS A 168 3.53 -9.71 -11.96
CA HIS A 168 2.59 -10.53 -12.72
C HIS A 168 3.18 -11.89 -13.14
N GLY A 169 4.46 -11.92 -13.57
CA GLY A 169 5.13 -13.16 -13.94
C GLY A 169 5.58 -14.03 -12.75
N GLU A 170 5.69 -13.48 -11.55
CA GLU A 170 6.10 -14.20 -10.33
C GLU A 170 4.91 -14.74 -9.52
N LEU A 171 3.72 -14.13 -9.63
CA LEU A 171 2.49 -14.59 -9.00
C LEU A 171 1.85 -15.75 -9.80
N GLN A 172 1.22 -16.68 -9.09
CA GLN A 172 0.68 -17.91 -9.70
C GLN A 172 -0.65 -17.69 -10.45
N ASP A 173 -1.55 -16.89 -9.89
CA ASP A 173 -2.84 -16.53 -10.49
C ASP A 173 -2.98 -15.01 -10.38
N ALA A 174 -2.47 -14.30 -11.39
CA ALA A 174 -2.51 -12.85 -11.43
C ALA A 174 -3.06 -12.33 -12.75
N THR A 175 -3.79 -11.22 -12.67
CA THR A 175 -4.19 -10.41 -13.83
C THR A 175 -3.61 -9.01 -13.64
N LEU A 176 -2.87 -8.51 -14.62
CA LEU A 176 -2.38 -7.13 -14.64
C LEU A 176 -3.35 -6.19 -15.38
N ARG A 177 -3.60 -5.02 -14.80
CA ARG A 177 -4.33 -3.90 -15.38
C ARG A 177 -3.54 -2.62 -15.16
N THR A 178 -3.38 -1.85 -16.21
CA THR A 178 -2.58 -0.63 -16.20
C THR A 178 -3.51 0.54 -16.44
N ILE A 179 -3.24 1.65 -15.75
CA ILE A 179 -4.06 2.85 -15.82
C ILE A 179 -3.24 3.90 -16.58
N PRO A 180 -3.64 4.27 -17.81
CA PRO A 180 -2.94 5.27 -18.59
C PRO A 180 -3.13 6.65 -17.95
N GLU A 181 -2.17 7.53 -18.20
CA GLU A 181 -2.21 8.92 -17.70
C GLU A 181 -2.42 8.99 -16.18
N CYS A 182 -1.66 8.19 -15.42
CA CYS A 182 -1.82 8.00 -13.98
C CYS A 182 -0.48 7.72 -13.30
N GLY A 183 -0.22 8.39 -12.18
CA GLY A 183 0.95 8.17 -11.34
C GLY A 183 0.75 7.04 -10.33
N HIS A 184 1.45 7.14 -9.20
CA HIS A 184 1.59 6.13 -8.15
C HIS A 184 0.31 5.87 -7.33
N LEU A 185 -0.69 6.75 -7.40
CA LEU A 185 -1.92 6.61 -6.60
C LEU A 185 -3.17 6.47 -7.50
N PRO A 186 -3.34 5.39 -8.28
CA PRO A 186 -4.49 5.22 -9.15
C PRO A 186 -5.84 5.27 -8.45
N HIS A 187 -5.95 4.76 -7.21
CA HIS A 187 -7.18 4.83 -6.42
C HIS A 187 -7.58 6.27 -6.05
N VAL A 188 -6.65 7.22 -6.18
CA VAL A 188 -6.88 8.65 -5.98
C VAL A 188 -7.05 9.39 -7.30
N GLU A 189 -6.17 9.14 -8.28
CA GLU A 189 -6.15 9.87 -9.56
C GLU A 189 -7.24 9.42 -10.52
N ARG A 190 -7.55 8.11 -10.52
CA ARG A 190 -8.52 7.46 -11.41
C ARG A 190 -9.48 6.55 -10.60
N PRO A 191 -10.15 7.08 -9.57
CA PRO A 191 -10.88 6.28 -8.57
C PRO A 191 -11.96 5.40 -9.21
N ARG A 192 -12.66 5.91 -10.23
CA ARG A 192 -13.71 5.16 -10.93
C ARG A 192 -13.16 4.00 -11.74
N SER A 193 -12.09 4.23 -12.51
CA SER A 193 -11.43 3.15 -13.26
C SER A 193 -10.93 2.05 -12.33
N VAL A 194 -10.35 2.42 -11.19
CA VAL A 194 -9.88 1.45 -10.18
C VAL A 194 -11.05 0.72 -9.53
N ALA A 195 -12.11 1.42 -9.12
CA ALA A 195 -13.30 0.83 -8.53
C ALA A 195 -13.96 -0.18 -9.48
N ASP A 196 -14.14 0.18 -10.76
CA ASP A 196 -14.73 -0.70 -11.78
C ASP A 196 -13.93 -2.00 -11.93
N LEU A 197 -12.59 -1.91 -11.94
CA LEU A 197 -11.72 -3.09 -11.99
C LEU A 197 -11.86 -3.97 -10.74
N ILE A 198 -11.92 -3.36 -9.55
CA ILE A 198 -12.11 -4.08 -8.28
C ILE A 198 -13.47 -4.77 -8.25
N ILE A 199 -14.55 -4.09 -8.65
CA ILE A 199 -15.91 -4.62 -8.66
C ILE A 199 -16.00 -5.81 -9.62
N GLN A 200 -15.52 -5.65 -10.86
CA GLN A 200 -15.50 -6.73 -11.85
C GLN A 200 -14.70 -7.94 -11.34
N PHE A 201 -13.56 -7.68 -10.71
CA PHE A 201 -12.71 -8.73 -10.16
C PHE A 201 -13.37 -9.46 -8.98
N ALA A 202 -14.03 -8.74 -8.08
CA ALA A 202 -14.76 -9.29 -6.96
C ALA A 202 -15.91 -10.20 -7.43
N GLN A 203 -16.70 -9.74 -8.41
CA GLN A 203 -17.88 -10.43 -8.94
C GLN A 203 -17.57 -11.65 -9.82
N LYS A 204 -16.39 -11.69 -10.45
CA LYS A 204 -16.01 -12.82 -11.32
C LYS A 204 -15.96 -14.12 -10.51
N ALA A 205 -16.78 -15.12 -10.85
CA ALA A 205 -16.75 -16.40 -10.15
C ALA A 205 -15.37 -17.06 -10.25
N SER A 206 -14.85 -17.58 -9.14
CA SER A 206 -13.64 -18.40 -9.13
C SER A 206 -13.92 -19.67 -9.93
N VAL A 207 -13.16 -19.92 -11.01
CA VAL A 207 -13.27 -21.18 -11.75
C VAL A 207 -12.67 -22.27 -10.87
N GLN A 208 -13.54 -23.07 -10.24
CA GLN A 208 -13.13 -24.30 -9.56
C GLN A 208 -12.74 -25.31 -10.64
N PHE A 209 -11.45 -25.59 -10.76
CA PHE A 209 -11.02 -26.81 -11.45
C PHE A 209 -11.35 -27.99 -10.53
N SER A 210 -12.39 -28.73 -10.89
CA SER A 210 -12.63 -30.07 -10.37
C SER A 210 -11.44 -30.94 -10.78
N ALA A 211 -10.65 -31.39 -9.81
CA ALA A 211 -9.67 -32.44 -10.07
C ALA A 211 -10.42 -33.71 -10.48
N VAL A 212 -10.12 -34.21 -11.67
CA VAL A 212 -10.50 -35.55 -12.15
C VAL A 212 -9.49 -36.55 -11.62
#